data_AF-A0A847J4G4-F1
#
_entry.id   AF-A0A847J4G4-F1
#
_cell.length_a   1.000
_cell.length_b   1.000
_cell.length_c   1.000
_cell.angle_alpha   90.00
_cell.angle_beta   90.00
_cell.angle_gamma   90.00
#
_symmetry.space_group_name_H-M   'P 1'
#
loop_
_entity.id
_entity.type
_entity.pdbx_description
1 polymer ?
#
loop_
_entity_poly.entity_id
_entity_poly.type
_entity_poly.pdbx_seq_one_letter_code
_entity_poly.pdbx_strand_id
1 'polypeptide(L)' 'MNKNCFANKNSRCKILNYIQCANNTCSFFKTEREQEESLNKAYSRIALLDEDIQKHIADTYYNGKMPWLKGEK' A
#
# COMPACT_ATOMS: atom_id res chain seq x y z
N MET A 1 -0.47 4.12 20.14
CA MET A 1 -0.38 3.64 18.73
C MET A 1 0.74 2.62 18.64
N ASN A 2 0.49 1.47 18.01
CA ASN A 2 1.48 0.39 17.93
C ASN A 2 2.63 0.77 16.99
N LYS A 3 3.87 0.74 17.49
CA LYS A 3 5.08 1.09 16.71
C LYS A 3 5.32 0.18 15.51
N ASN A 4 4.80 -1.04 15.55
CA ASN A 4 4.97 -2.03 14.49
C ASN A 4 4.01 -1.80 13.31
N CYS A 5 3.11 -0.82 13.37
CA CYS A 5 2.16 -0.55 12.29
C CYS A 5 2.81 0.22 11.13
N PHE A 6 2.65 -0.24 9.89
CA PHE A 6 3.18 0.44 8.69
C PHE A 6 2.68 1.89 8.54
N ALA A 7 1.49 2.18 9.07
CA ALA A 7 0.85 3.48 9.00
C ALA A 7 1.36 4.46 10.06
N ASN A 8 2.18 4.02 11.02
CA ASN A 8 2.72 4.87 12.06
C ASN A 8 3.95 5.64 11.53
N LYS A 9 3.74 6.90 11.10
CA LYS A 9 4.82 7.80 10.66
C LYS A 9 4.80 9.09 11.48
N ASN A 10 5.97 9.50 11.98
CA ASN A 10 6.13 10.67 12.86
C ASN A 10 5.19 10.63 14.08
N SER A 11 5.06 9.45 14.70
CA SER A 11 4.17 9.21 15.85
C SER A 11 2.68 9.48 15.57
N ARG A 12 2.25 9.45 14.30
CA ARG A 12 0.83 9.63 13.90
C ARG A 12 0.41 8.59 12.87
N CYS A 13 -0.86 8.18 12.93
CA CYS A 13 -1.44 7.30 11.92
C CYS A 13 -1.59 8.07 10.60
N LYS A 14 -1.19 7.46 9.49
CA LYS A 14 -1.36 8.05 8.14
C LYS A 14 -2.60 7.59 7.40
N ILE A 15 -3.30 6.58 7.91
CA ILE A 15 -4.54 6.05 7.33
C ILE A 15 -5.77 6.73 7.95
N LEU A 16 -5.71 7.03 9.25
CA LEU A 16 -6.83 7.50 10.03
C LEU A 16 -6.58 8.94 10.46
N ASN A 17 -7.61 9.78 10.38
CA ASN A 17 -7.52 11.18 10.81
C ASN A 17 -7.47 11.33 12.34
N TYR A 18 -7.77 10.27 13.10
CA TYR A 18 -7.70 10.25 14.55
C TYR A 18 -6.32 9.83 15.06
N ILE A 19 -5.87 10.51 16.13
CA ILE A 19 -4.50 10.44 16.64
C ILE A 19 -4.17 9.07 17.27
N GLN A 20 -5.17 8.36 17.79
CA GLN A 20 -4.97 7.05 18.41
C GLN A 20 -5.66 5.97 17.58
N CYS A 21 -4.86 5.11 16.93
CA CYS A 21 -5.34 3.77 16.60
C CYS A 21 -5.89 3.14 17.88
N ALA A 22 -7.16 2.72 17.87
CA ALA A 22 -7.82 2.08 19.00
C ALA A 22 -7.15 0.72 19.29
N ASN A 23 -6.06 0.74 20.07
CA ASN A 23 -5.28 -0.41 20.56
C ASN A 23 -5.16 -1.58 19.55
N ASN A 24 -5.13 -2.84 20.01
CA ASN A 24 -4.95 -4.04 19.17
C ASN A 24 -6.17 -4.37 18.28
N THR A 25 -7.17 -3.51 18.21
CA THR A 25 -8.44 -3.72 17.48
C THR A 25 -8.58 -2.85 16.24
N CYS A 26 -7.50 -2.17 15.80
CA CYS A 26 -7.54 -1.36 14.59
C CYS A 26 -7.67 -2.26 13.34
N SER A 27 -8.78 -2.16 12.61
CA SER A 27 -9.03 -2.92 11.37
C SER A 27 -8.03 -2.60 10.24
N PHE A 28 -7.33 -1.47 10.32
CA PHE A 28 -6.29 -1.06 9.38
C PHE A 28 -4.89 -1.48 9.81
N PHE A 29 -4.74 -2.11 10.98
CA PHE A 29 -3.43 -2.52 11.47
C PHE A 29 -2.83 -3.57 10.54
N LYS A 30 -1.61 -3.28 10.07
CA LYS A 30 -0.68 -4.23 9.46
C LYS A 30 0.73 -3.88 9.89
N THR A 31 1.58 -4.88 10.01
CA THR A 31 3.03 -4.71 10.05
C THR A 31 3.57 -4.26 8.68
N GLU A 32 4.79 -3.70 8.64
CA GLU A 32 5.46 -3.36 7.37
C GLU A 32 5.52 -4.57 6.42
N ARG A 33 5.84 -5.77 6.95
CA ARG A 33 5.89 -7.01 6.17
C ARG A 33 4.54 -7.40 5.57
N GLU A 34 3.48 -7.38 6.37
CA GLU A 34 2.13 -7.71 5.89
C GLU A 34 1.64 -6.70 4.84
N GLN A 35 2.03 -5.42 4.98
CA GLN A 35 1.73 -4.41 3.98
C GLN A 35 2.51 -4.64 2.69
N GLU A 36 3.80 -4.99 2.76
CA GLU A 36 4.62 -5.33 1.60
C GLU A 36 4.07 -6.56 0.86
N GLU A 37 3.73 -7.63 1.57
CA GLU A 37 3.08 -8.81 0.99
C GLU A 37 1.74 -8.48 0.31
N SER A 38 0.94 -7.61 0.94
CA SER A 38 -0.31 -7.12 0.38
C SER A 38 -0.10 -6.33 -0.91
N LEU A 39 0.94 -5.49 -0.97
CA LEU A 39 1.30 -4.73 -2.16
C LEU A 39 1.80 -5.64 -3.27
N ASN A 40 2.67 -6.61 -2.95
CA ASN A 40 3.18 -7.57 -3.92
C ASN A 40 2.04 -8.36 -4.58
N LYS A 41 1.08 -8.85 -3.78
CA LYS A 41 -0.12 -9.53 -4.32
C LYS A 41 -0.95 -8.65 -5.24
N ALA A 42 -1.13 -7.36 -4.90
CA ALA A 42 -1.86 -6.42 -5.75
C ALA A 42 -1.10 -6.15 -7.05
N TYR A 43 0.20 -5.90 -6.96
CA TYR A 43 1.07 -5.63 -8.09
C TYR A 43 1.16 -6.81 -9.06
N SER A 44 1.30 -8.04 -8.57
CA SER A 44 1.26 -9.23 -9.43
C SER A 44 -0.06 -9.36 -10.20
N ARG A 45 -1.19 -8.94 -9.62
CA ARG A 45 -2.48 -8.96 -10.33
C ARG A 45 -2.56 -7.86 -11.39
N ILE A 46 -2.08 -6.66 -11.08
CA ILE A 46 -2.08 -5.54 -12.04
C ILE A 46 -1.16 -5.85 -13.23
N ALA A 47 0.00 -6.46 -12.99
CA ALA A 47 0.96 -6.81 -14.03
C ALA A 47 0.43 -7.85 -15.04
N LEU A 48 -0.63 -8.59 -14.70
CA LEU A 48 -1.28 -9.54 -15.60
C LEU A 48 -2.40 -8.93 -16.46
N LEU A 49 -2.73 -7.65 -16.25
CA LEU A 49 -3.74 -6.95 -17.05
C LEU A 49 -3.14 -6.46 -18.37
N ASP A 50 -3.99 -6.12 -19.32
CA ASP A 50 -3.56 -5.50 -20.58
C ASP A 50 -2.82 -4.18 -20.34
N GLU A 51 -1.85 -3.85 -21.21
CA GLU A 51 -0.98 -2.69 -21.04
C GLU A 51 -1.77 -1.37 -20.94
N ASP A 52 -2.84 -1.22 -21.73
CA ASP A 52 -3.69 -0.02 -21.69
C ASP A 52 -4.42 0.14 -20.35
N ILE A 53 -4.85 -0.98 -19.75
CA ILE A 53 -5.45 -0.98 -18.41
C ILE A 53 -4.39 -0.61 -17.36
N GLN A 54 -3.19 -1.17 -17.48
CA GLN A 54 -2.07 -0.82 -16.59
C GLN A 54 -1.73 0.69 -16.68
N LYS A 55 -1.68 1.26 -17.89
CA LYS A 55 -1.47 2.71 -18.12
C LYS A 55 -2.54 3.53 -17.44
N HIS A 56 -3.81 3.17 -17.64
CA HIS A 56 -4.93 3.88 -17.01
C HIS A 56 -4.84 3.87 -15.46
N ILE A 57 -4.47 2.73 -14.86
CA ILE A 57 -4.26 2.61 -13.41
C ILE A 57 -3.09 3.48 -12.96
N ALA A 58 -1.98 3.47 -13.71
CA ALA A 58 -0.78 4.24 -13.39
C ALA A 58 -1.06 5.75 -13.41
N ASP A 59 -1.76 6.23 -14.42
CA ASP A 59 -2.13 7.64 -14.55
C ASP A 59 -3.09 8.09 -13.43
N THR A 60 -4.06 7.24 -13.08
CA THR A 60 -5.07 7.56 -12.07
C THR A 60 -4.52 7.58 -10.65
N TYR A 61 -3.68 6.61 -10.29
CA TYR A 61 -3.31 6.37 -8.88
C TYR A 61 -1.81 6.54 -8.56
N TYR A 62 -0.95 6.56 -9.58
CA TYR A 62 0.50 6.49 -9.41
C TYR A 62 1.26 7.56 -10.20
N ASN A 63 0.58 8.64 -10.63
CA ASN A 63 1.17 9.75 -11.37
C ASN A 63 1.93 9.26 -12.63
N GLY A 64 1.34 8.33 -13.36
CA GLY A 64 1.89 7.72 -14.57
C GLY A 64 3.00 6.69 -14.33
N LYS A 65 3.35 6.40 -13.07
CA LYS A 65 4.35 5.37 -12.74
C LYS A 65 3.70 4.00 -12.62
N MET A 66 4.38 2.96 -13.08
CA MET A 66 3.95 1.56 -12.95
C MET A 66 4.84 0.82 -11.93
N PRO A 67 4.61 0.99 -10.61
CA PRO A 67 5.49 0.41 -9.59
C PRO A 67 5.52 -1.13 -9.59
N TRP A 68 4.54 -1.78 -10.20
CA TRP A 68 4.47 -3.24 -10.34
C TRP A 68 5.38 -3.81 -11.44
N LEU A 69 5.94 -2.98 -12.33
CA LEU A 69 6.94 -3.41 -13.32
C LEU A 69 8.37 -3.49 -12.75
N LYS A 70 8.54 -3.28 -11.44
CA LYS A 70 9.84 -3.43 -10.74
C LYS A 70 10.19 -4.93 -10.64
N GLY A 71 10.60 -5.48 -11.77
CA GLY A 71 10.95 -6.87 -12.00
C GLY A 71 11.57 -7.09 -13.39
N GLU A 72 11.38 -6.16 -14.33
CA GLU A 72 12.08 -6.17 -15.62
C GLU A 72 13.42 -5.42 -15.50
N LYS A 73 14.46 -6.16 -15.09
CA LYS A 73 15.85 -5.83 -15.39
C LYS A 73 16.48 -6.99 -16.13
#